data_AF-A0AAE4YE96-F1
#
_entry.id   AF-A0AAE4YE96-F1
#
_cell.length_a   1.000
_cell.length_b   1.000
_cell.length_c   1.000
_cell.angle_alpha   90.00
_cell.angle_beta   90.00
_cell.angle_gamma   90.00
#
_symmetry.space_group_name_H-M   'P 1'
#
loop_
_entity.id
_entity.type
_entity.pdbx_description
1 polymer ?
#
loop_
_entity_poly.entity_id
_entity_poly.type
_entity_poly.pdbx_seq_one_letter_code
_entity_poly.pdbx_strand_id
1 'polypeptide(L)'
;MPDLNLNAMSLAELRDLQKAIVKAIANFEVRQKTDARNKLVILAHELGYNFDELAALGGPKIKRAPSTKIYRHPENSTITWSGRGRKPAWYIAHVEAGGDPEALLG
;
A
#
# COMPACT_ATOMS: atom_id res chain seq x y z
N MET A 1 -36.36 1.97 2.33
CA MET A 1 -35.32 2.62 1.51
C MET A 1 -36.03 3.18 0.29
N PRO A 2 -35.96 4.49 0.00
CA PRO A 2 -36.59 5.03 -1.21
C PRO A 2 -35.88 4.45 -2.44
N ASP A 3 -36.64 3.91 -3.38
CA ASP A 3 -36.12 3.44 -4.67
C ASP A 3 -35.56 4.63 -5.46
N LEU A 4 -34.30 4.52 -5.88
CA LEU A 4 -33.67 5.55 -6.73
C LEU A 4 -34.31 5.49 -8.13
N ASN A 5 -35.03 6.54 -8.53
CA ASN A 5 -35.63 6.59 -9.87
C ASN A 5 -34.61 7.03 -10.93
N LEU A 6 -33.96 6.06 -11.57
CA LEU A 6 -32.93 6.28 -12.59
C LEU A 6 -33.48 6.89 -13.89
N ASN A 7 -34.76 6.68 -14.21
CA ASN A 7 -35.37 7.15 -15.46
C ASN A 7 -35.64 8.66 -15.47
N ALA A 8 -35.70 9.27 -14.28
CA ALA A 8 -35.86 10.71 -14.13
C ALA A 8 -34.52 11.47 -14.16
N MET A 9 -33.38 10.75 -14.09
CA MET A 9 -32.05 11.34 -14.05
C MET A 9 -31.55 11.66 -15.45
N SER A 10 -30.84 12.76 -15.58
CA SER A 10 -30.12 13.12 -16.81
C SER A 10 -28.94 12.16 -17.05
N LEU A 11 -28.47 12.10 -18.30
CA LEU A 11 -27.32 11.29 -18.67
C LEU A 11 -26.05 11.69 -17.91
N ALA A 12 -25.88 12.98 -17.59
CA ALA A 12 -24.76 13.46 -16.79
C ALA A 12 -24.80 12.91 -15.36
N GLU A 13 -25.96 12.98 -14.71
CA GLU A 13 -26.15 12.47 -13.35
C GLU A 13 -25.99 10.95 -13.29
N LEU A 14 -26.47 10.22 -14.31
CA LEU A 14 -26.25 8.77 -14.42
C LEU A 14 -24.76 8.42 -14.54
N ARG A 15 -23.99 9.18 -15.32
CA ARG A 15 -22.52 8.99 -15.43
C ARG A 15 -21.80 9.30 -14.12
N ASP A 16 -22.22 10.33 -13.40
CA ASP A 16 -21.62 10.68 -12.12
C ASP A 16 -21.98 9.65 -11.04
N LEU A 17 -23.22 9.18 -11.03
CA LEU A 17 -23.65 8.06 -10.18
C LEU A 17 -22.83 6.80 -10.47
N GLN A 18 -22.59 6.47 -11.75
CA GLN A 18 -21.74 5.36 -12.15
C GLN A 18 -20.32 5.50 -11.57
N LYS A 19 -19.68 6.67 -11.68
CA LYS A 19 -18.35 6.93 -11.09
C LYS A 19 -18.39 6.77 -9.56
N ALA A 20 -19.43 7.29 -8.92
CA ALA A 20 -19.62 7.17 -7.48
C ALA A 20 -19.77 5.70 -7.05
N ILE A 21 -20.52 4.89 -7.78
CA ILE A 21 -20.69 3.46 -7.53
C ILE A 21 -19.36 2.73 -7.68
N VAL A 22 -18.60 2.97 -8.77
CA VAL A 22 -17.27 2.37 -8.96
C VAL A 22 -16.34 2.70 -7.79
N LYS A 23 -16.32 3.96 -7.36
CA LYS A 23 -15.53 4.39 -6.20
C LYS A 23 -16.04 3.76 -4.90
N ALA A 24 -17.35 3.62 -4.73
CA ALA A 24 -17.95 3.01 -3.55
C ALA A 24 -17.59 1.52 -3.45
N ILE A 25 -17.65 0.78 -4.57
CA ILE A 25 -17.24 -0.63 -4.65
C ILE A 25 -15.76 -0.77 -4.34
N ALA A 26 -14.89 0.03 -4.97
CA ALA A 26 -13.45 -0.02 -4.74
C ALA A 26 -13.07 0.25 -3.28
N ASN A 27 -13.81 1.11 -2.59
CA ASN A 27 -13.56 1.46 -1.18
C ASN A 27 -14.40 0.63 -0.19
N PHE A 28 -15.25 -0.27 -0.65
CA PHE A 28 -16.18 -1.01 0.20
C PHE A 28 -15.43 -1.85 1.23
N GLU A 29 -14.44 -2.63 0.78
CA GLU A 29 -13.61 -3.43 1.68
C GLU A 29 -12.84 -2.57 2.69
N VAL A 30 -12.37 -1.39 2.28
CA VAL A 30 -11.66 -0.46 3.17
C VAL A 30 -12.61 0.02 4.26
N ARG A 31 -13.84 0.42 3.90
CA ARG A 31 -14.87 0.82 4.87
C ARG A 31 -15.23 -0.32 5.81
N GLN A 32 -15.40 -1.54 5.29
CA GLN A 32 -15.67 -2.72 6.11
C GLN A 32 -14.55 -3.02 7.10
N LYS A 33 -13.29 -2.98 6.65
CA LYS A 33 -12.11 -3.19 7.52
C LYS A 33 -12.00 -2.12 8.60
N THR A 34 -12.28 -0.86 8.27
CA THR A 34 -12.28 0.23 9.25
C THR A 34 -13.40 0.08 10.27
N ASP A 35 -14.61 -0.28 9.83
CA ASP A 35 -15.74 -0.54 10.73
C ASP A 35 -15.45 -1.71 11.68
N ALA A 36 -14.89 -2.81 11.15
CA ALA A 36 -14.44 -3.94 11.96
C ALA A 36 -13.37 -3.51 12.99
N ARG A 37 -12.38 -2.71 12.58
CA ARG A 37 -11.37 -2.17 13.49
C ARG A 37 -12.00 -1.31 14.59
N ASN A 38 -12.93 -0.43 14.25
CA ASN A 38 -13.59 0.44 15.22
C ASN A 38 -14.37 -0.37 16.26
N LYS A 39 -15.08 -1.42 15.84
CA LYS A 39 -15.76 -2.34 16.75
C LYS A 39 -14.79 -3.02 17.71
N LEU A 40 -13.63 -3.46 17.20
CA LEU A 40 -12.58 -4.05 18.03
C LEU A 40 -11.95 -3.04 19.01
N VAL A 41 -11.80 -1.78 18.59
CA VAL A 41 -11.31 -0.69 19.45
C VAL A 41 -12.28 -0.42 20.59
N ILE A 42 -13.58 -0.32 20.28
CA ILE A 42 -14.62 -0.11 21.29
C ILE A 42 -14.63 -1.27 22.29
N LEU A 43 -14.63 -2.51 21.80
CA LEU A 43 -14.60 -3.70 22.65
C LEU A 43 -13.33 -3.76 23.53
N ALA A 44 -12.17 -3.45 22.97
CA ALA A 44 -10.92 -3.39 23.73
C ALA A 44 -11.02 -2.37 24.86
N HIS A 45 -11.57 -1.18 24.57
CA HIS A 45 -11.75 -0.12 25.55
C HIS A 45 -12.76 -0.51 26.65
N GLU A 46 -13.86 -1.19 26.30
CA GLU A 46 -14.81 -1.74 27.28
C GLU A 46 -14.15 -2.73 28.25
N LEU A 47 -13.15 -3.48 27.77
CA LEU A 47 -12.37 -4.42 28.58
C LEU A 47 -11.20 -3.74 29.32
N GLY A 48 -11.02 -2.42 29.17
CA GLY A 48 -9.95 -1.66 29.81
C GLY A 48 -8.59 -1.71 29.11
N TYR A 49 -8.56 -2.09 27.83
CA TYR A 49 -7.34 -2.22 27.04
C TYR A 49 -7.33 -1.28 25.82
N ASN A 50 -6.13 -0.90 25.37
CA ASN A 50 -5.96 -0.24 24.08
C ASN A 50 -5.77 -1.28 22.96
N PHE A 51 -6.55 -1.17 21.88
CA PHE A 51 -6.43 -2.06 20.73
C PHE A 51 -5.02 -2.11 20.13
N ASP A 52 -4.32 -0.97 20.04
CA ASP A 52 -2.98 -0.95 19.42
C ASP A 52 -1.94 -1.72 20.27
N GLU A 53 -2.13 -1.76 21.59
CA GLU A 53 -1.31 -2.57 22.50
C GLU A 53 -1.64 -4.06 22.35
N LEU A 54 -2.92 -4.42 22.28
CA LEU A 54 -3.36 -5.80 22.04
C LEU A 54 -2.87 -6.33 20.68
N ALA A 55 -2.91 -5.49 19.64
CA ALA A 55 -2.40 -5.84 18.32
C ALA A 55 -0.87 -6.04 18.31
N ALA A 56 -0.13 -5.39 19.21
CA ALA A 56 1.30 -5.57 19.38
C ALA A 56 1.67 -6.85 20.16
N LEU A 57 0.76 -7.41 20.97
CA LEU A 57 0.95 -8.69 21.65
C LEU A 57 0.98 -9.89 20.70
N GLY A 58 0.42 -9.75 19.48
CA GLY A 58 0.39 -10.78 18.43
C GLY A 58 1.74 -11.11 17.77
N GLY A 59 2.84 -10.60 18.33
CA GLY A 59 4.20 -10.87 17.90
C GLY A 59 4.86 -9.69 17.18
N PRO A 60 6.20 -9.62 17.18
CA PRO A 60 6.92 -8.54 16.54
C PRO A 60 6.58 -8.50 15.05
N LYS A 61 6.25 -7.31 14.53
CA LYS A 61 6.26 -7.04 13.08
C LYS A 61 7.54 -7.65 12.53
N ILE A 62 7.43 -8.64 11.63
CA ILE A 62 8.59 -9.29 11.02
C ILE A 62 9.42 -8.18 10.35
N LYS A 63 10.44 -7.69 11.06
CA LYS A 63 11.43 -6.78 10.50
C LYS A 63 12.20 -7.63 9.52
N ARG A 64 11.88 -7.50 8.23
CA ARG A 64 12.61 -8.19 7.18
C ARG A 64 14.08 -7.86 7.35
N ALA A 65 14.92 -8.90 7.42
CA ALA A 65 16.36 -8.75 7.56
C ALA A 65 16.90 -7.74 6.52
N PRO A 66 17.86 -6.88 6.87
CA PRO A 66 18.47 -5.95 5.93
C PRO A 66 18.98 -6.68 4.67
N SER A 67 18.98 -5.99 3.53
CA SER A 67 19.48 -6.57 2.28
C SER A 67 20.97 -6.89 2.39
N THR A 68 21.36 -8.10 2.03
CA THR A 68 22.77 -8.55 2.02
C THR A 68 23.59 -7.93 0.89
N LYS A 69 22.95 -7.43 -0.17
CA LYS A 69 23.62 -6.79 -1.32
C LYS A 69 23.08 -5.37 -1.49
N ILE A 70 23.97 -4.38 -1.46
CA ILE A 70 23.66 -2.97 -1.71
C ILE A 70 24.40 -2.57 -2.99
N TYR A 71 23.65 -2.12 -3.99
CA TYR A 71 24.19 -1.59 -5.23
C TYR A 71 24.33 -0.08 -5.12
N ARG A 72 25.43 0.50 -5.57
CA ARG A 72 25.69 1.94 -5.61
C ARG A 72 25.66 2.45 -7.04
N HIS A 73 25.18 3.68 -7.21
CA HIS A 73 25.24 4.36 -8.49
C HIS A 73 26.71 4.62 -8.89
N PRO A 74 27.12 4.36 -10.14
CA PRO A 74 28.52 4.49 -10.57
C PRO A 74 29.07 5.91 -10.44
N GLU A 75 28.26 6.93 -10.74
CA GLU A 75 28.67 8.35 -10.66
C GLU A 75 28.39 9.01 -9.30
N ASN A 76 27.53 8.42 -8.45
CA ASN A 76 27.13 9.05 -7.19
C ASN A 76 26.95 8.01 -6.09
N SER A 77 28.01 7.80 -5.31
CA SER A 77 28.07 6.80 -4.23
C SER A 77 27.08 7.02 -3.07
N THR A 78 26.39 8.17 -3.04
CA THR A 78 25.30 8.46 -2.08
C THR A 78 23.98 7.79 -2.49
N ILE A 79 23.80 7.48 -3.77
CA ILE A 79 22.61 6.80 -4.28
C ILE A 79 22.86 5.31 -4.23
N THR A 80 22.08 4.62 -3.40
CA THR A 80 22.18 3.17 -3.23
C THR A 80 20.84 2.49 -3.43
N TRP A 81 20.88 1.22 -3.81
CA TRP A 81 19.73 0.37 -3.98
C TRP A 81 19.98 -0.97 -3.31
N SER A 82 19.09 -1.37 -2.41
CA SER A 82 19.19 -2.58 -1.59
C SER A 82 18.97 -3.90 -2.36
N GLY A 83 18.90 -3.85 -3.69
CA GLY A 83 18.53 -5.00 -4.51
C GLY A 83 17.07 -5.44 -4.36
N ARG A 84 16.27 -4.72 -3.57
CA ARG A 84 14.87 -5.04 -3.27
C ARG A 84 13.94 -3.93 -3.76
N GLY A 85 12.76 -4.32 -4.25
CA GLY A 85 11.77 -3.39 -4.78
C GLY A 85 12.06 -2.95 -6.22
N ARG A 86 11.50 -1.81 -6.61
CA ARG A 86 11.63 -1.27 -7.97
C ARG A 86 13.11 -0.99 -8.28
N LYS A 87 13.60 -1.56 -9.39
CA LYS A 87 14.96 -1.32 -9.90
C LYS A 87 15.09 0.17 -10.30
N PRO A 88 16.14 0.87 -9.84
CA PRO A 88 16.43 2.22 -10.28
C PRO A 88 16.79 2.28 -11.78
N ALA A 89 16.55 3.41 -12.42
CA ALA A 89 16.84 3.61 -13.84
C ALA A 89 18.33 3.39 -14.17
N TRP A 90 19.25 3.86 -13.32
CA TRP A 90 20.70 3.67 -13.52
C TRP A 90 21.13 2.19 -13.46
N TYR A 91 20.49 1.39 -12.61
CA TYR A 91 20.77 -0.04 -12.51
C TYR A 91 20.28 -0.75 -13.78
N ILE A 92 19.10 -0.39 -14.26
CA ILE A 92 18.55 -0.93 -15.51
C ILE A 92 19.45 -0.54 -16.68
N ALA A 93 19.82 0.74 -16.81
CA ALA A 93 20.67 1.24 -17.87
C ALA A 93 22.05 0.56 -17.90
N HIS A 94 22.66 0.31 -16.73
CA HIS A 94 23.94 -0.41 -16.64
C HIS A 94 23.82 -1.86 -17.13
N VAL A 95 22.74 -2.55 -16.76
CA VAL A 95 22.50 -3.93 -17.19
C VAL A 95 22.14 -4.01 -18.68
N GLU A 96 21.35 -3.07 -19.18
CA GLU A 96 21.02 -2.98 -20.61
C GLU A 96 22.23 -2.62 -21.48
N ALA A 97 23.18 -1.85 -20.94
CA ALA A 97 24.47 -1.58 -21.58
C ALA A 97 25.43 -2.79 -21.56
N GLY A 98 25.00 -3.95 -21.05
CA GLY A 98 25.80 -5.17 -20.93
C GLY A 98 26.78 -5.17 -19.75
N GLY A 99 26.66 -4.21 -18.83
CA GLY A 99 27.48 -4.12 -17.63
C GLY A 99 27.11 -5.17 -16.60
N ASP A 100 28.11 -5.73 -15.92
CA ASP A 100 27.91 -6.69 -14.83
C ASP A 100 27.23 -5.99 -13.64
N PRO A 101 26.06 -6.47 -13.18
CA PRO A 101 25.41 -5.95 -11.98
C PRO A 101 26.28 -6.01 -10.73
N GLU A 102 27.21 -6.97 -10.63
CA GLU A 102 28.08 -7.10 -9.45
C GLU A 102 29.11 -5.98 -9.37
N ALA A 103 29.45 -5.33 -10.49
CA ALA A 103 30.32 -4.15 -10.51
C ALA A 103 29.70 -2.93 -9.79
N LEU A 104 28.38 -2.93 -9.59
CA LEU A 104 27.68 -1.89 -8.85
C LEU A 104 27.58 -2.23 -7.35
N LEU A 105 28.04 -3.39 -6.88
CA LEU A 105 28.02 -3.71 -5.45
C LEU A 105 29.01 -2.82 -4.68
N GLY A 106 28.61 -2.30 -3.52
CA GLY A 106 29.47 -1.52 -2.64
C GLY A 106 28.99 -1.43 -1.21
#